data_AF-A0A3D5VF19-F1
#
_entry.id   AF-A0A3D5VF19-F1
#
_cell.length_a   1.000
_cell.length_b   1.000
_cell.length_c   1.000
_cell.angle_alpha   90.00
_cell.angle_beta   90.00
_cell.angle_gamma   90.00
#
_symmetry.space_group_name_H-M   'P 1'
#
loop_
_entity.id
_entity.type
_entity.pdbx_description
1 polymer ?
#
loop_
_entity_poly.entity_id
_entity_poly.type
_entity_poly.pdbx_seq_one_letter_code
_entity_poly.pdbx_strand_id
1 'polypeptide(L)'
;FSKAARAAFENGWDSLKLYFMLGLPTETDEDIEDIVNMVRGLEQLYREINGNNRRLKMTVAVSTFVPKAHTPFQWAAFLGRKDVERRQRLLLDKLRLPKFKVQTMDWKESKLEALLARGDRKTGRAIFLAWQKGCRFDAWTEHFRPQLWAESFAQAGVDVAVALGEIPLTAALPWDHIDIGVSKDYLIKESGRAKGAAGTPDCTLDRCSDCGVCAAFAVTPLKRKGKSVCD
;
A
#
# COMPACT_ATOMS: atom_id res chain seq x y z
N PHE A 1 -4.85 -4.02 17.74
CA PHE A 1 -6.07 -3.74 16.96
C PHE A 1 -7.36 -3.97 17.77
N SER A 2 -7.60 -5.18 18.32
CA SER A 2 -8.84 -5.51 19.04
C SER A 2 -9.17 -4.61 20.26
N LYS A 3 -8.15 -4.05 20.94
CA LYS A 3 -8.36 -3.07 22.04
C LYS A 3 -9.05 -1.79 21.56
N ALA A 4 -8.64 -1.25 20.41
CA ALA A 4 -9.22 -0.02 19.86
C ALA A 4 -10.67 -0.26 19.40
N ALA A 5 -10.92 -1.39 18.73
CA ALA A 5 -12.27 -1.77 18.31
C ALA A 5 -13.20 -2.02 19.51
N ARG A 6 -12.72 -2.71 20.55
CA ARG A 6 -13.45 -2.90 21.80
C ARG A 6 -13.85 -1.56 22.41
N ALA A 7 -12.91 -0.65 22.58
CA ALA A 7 -13.18 0.67 23.12
C ALA A 7 -14.21 1.44 22.28
N ALA A 8 -14.14 1.35 20.94
CA ALA A 8 -15.17 1.94 20.09
C ALA A 8 -16.56 1.31 20.33
N PHE A 9 -16.66 -0.02 20.35
CA PHE A 9 -17.93 -0.71 20.57
C PHE A 9 -18.55 -0.44 21.94
N GLU A 10 -17.75 -0.39 23.00
CA GLU A 10 -18.19 -0.04 24.36
C GLU A 10 -18.69 1.40 24.46
N ASN A 11 -18.21 2.29 23.57
CA ASN A 11 -18.67 3.68 23.46
C ASN A 11 -19.80 3.86 22.45
N GLY A 12 -20.48 2.78 22.05
CA GLY A 12 -21.69 2.83 21.22
C GLY A 12 -21.44 2.97 19.71
N TRP A 13 -20.20 2.85 19.25
CA TRP A 13 -19.93 2.83 17.81
C TRP A 13 -20.41 1.51 17.20
N ASP A 14 -21.27 1.60 16.17
CA ASP A 14 -21.82 0.43 15.45
C ASP A 14 -21.28 0.31 14.02
N SER A 15 -20.31 1.14 13.65
CA SER A 15 -19.69 1.10 12.33
C SER A 15 -18.17 1.19 12.37
N LEU A 16 -17.50 0.38 11.54
CA LEU A 16 -16.06 0.40 11.35
C LEU A 16 -15.71 0.45 9.87
N LYS A 17 -14.61 1.16 9.55
CA LYS A 17 -13.97 1.09 8.23
C LYS A 17 -12.53 0.61 8.40
N LEU A 18 -12.21 -0.48 7.71
CA LEU A 18 -10.93 -1.16 7.76
C LEU A 18 -10.22 -0.97 6.42
N TYR A 19 -8.93 -0.67 6.48
CA TYR A 19 -8.09 -0.49 5.30
C TYR A 19 -7.06 -1.60 5.27
N PHE A 20 -7.03 -2.35 4.17
CA PHE A 20 -6.08 -3.41 3.91
C PHE A 20 -5.40 -3.14 2.56
N MET A 21 -4.19 -3.67 2.44
CA MET A 21 -3.49 -3.77 1.16
C MET A 21 -3.50 -5.22 0.70
N LEU A 22 -3.46 -5.41 -0.61
CA LEU A 22 -3.39 -6.71 -1.27
C LEU A 22 -2.23 -6.71 -2.25
N GLY A 23 -1.34 -7.69 -2.14
CA GLY A 23 -0.21 -7.90 -3.05
C GLY A 23 1.13 -7.44 -2.48
N LEU A 24 1.32 -7.51 -1.16
CA LEU A 24 2.62 -7.28 -0.55
C LEU A 24 3.64 -8.36 -1.00
N PRO A 25 4.96 -8.07 -1.04
CA PRO A 25 5.99 -8.97 -1.58
C PRO A 25 6.21 -10.33 -0.87
N THR A 26 5.42 -10.66 0.15
CA THR A 26 5.41 -11.96 0.86
C THR A 26 3.99 -12.46 1.12
N GLU A 27 2.98 -11.79 0.57
CA GLU A 27 1.58 -12.10 0.86
C GLU A 27 1.17 -13.44 0.25
N THR A 28 0.65 -14.31 1.10
CA THR A 28 0.11 -15.62 0.74
C THR A 28 -1.42 -15.60 0.73
N ASP A 29 -2.04 -16.72 0.36
CA ASP A 29 -3.49 -16.82 0.40
C ASP A 29 -4.00 -16.89 1.86
N GLU A 30 -3.20 -17.43 2.78
CA GLU A 30 -3.47 -17.45 4.22
C GLU A 30 -3.61 -16.02 4.78
N ASP A 31 -2.78 -15.07 4.34
CA ASP A 31 -2.90 -13.66 4.73
C ASP A 31 -4.27 -13.07 4.33
N ILE A 32 -4.79 -13.46 3.15
CA ILE A 32 -6.12 -13.04 2.68
C ILE A 32 -7.22 -13.68 3.53
N GLU A 33 -7.05 -14.93 3.94
CA GLU A 33 -7.96 -15.57 4.89
C GLU A 33 -7.92 -14.90 6.26
N ASP A 34 -6.76 -14.43 6.70
CA ASP A 34 -6.61 -13.73 7.98
C ASP A 34 -7.29 -12.36 8.01
N ILE A 35 -7.40 -11.67 6.87
CA ILE A 35 -8.27 -10.49 6.74
C ILE A 35 -9.72 -10.87 7.06
N VAL A 36 -10.21 -11.99 6.51
CA VAL A 36 -11.57 -12.48 6.77
C VAL A 36 -11.72 -12.86 8.25
N ASN A 37 -10.77 -13.61 8.80
CA ASN A 37 -10.78 -14.04 10.20
C ASN A 37 -10.80 -12.83 11.14
N MET A 38 -10.03 -11.78 10.84
CA MET A 38 -10.03 -10.53 11.60
C MET A 38 -11.39 -9.84 11.57
N VAL A 39 -12.01 -9.73 10.39
CA VAL A 39 -13.35 -9.12 10.23
C VAL A 39 -14.40 -9.90 11.03
N ARG A 40 -14.34 -11.24 11.01
CA ARG A 40 -15.24 -12.11 11.76
C ARG A 40 -14.98 -12.05 13.27
N GLY A 41 -13.73 -11.95 13.69
CA GLY A 41 -13.37 -11.74 15.09
C GLY A 41 -13.92 -10.42 15.64
N LEU A 42 -13.91 -9.35 14.82
CA LEU A 42 -14.55 -8.09 15.19
C LEU A 42 -16.08 -8.18 15.25
N GLU A 43 -16.70 -8.93 14.34
CA GLU A 43 -18.14 -9.24 14.40
C GLU A 43 -18.50 -9.94 15.71
N GLN A 44 -17.69 -10.93 16.12
CA GLN A 44 -17.87 -11.64 17.37
C GLN A 44 -17.69 -10.71 18.58
N LEU A 45 -16.61 -9.93 18.59
CA LEU A 45 -16.33 -8.94 19.63
C LEU A 45 -17.49 -7.95 19.81
N TYR A 46 -18.09 -7.48 18.72
CA TYR A 46 -19.25 -6.60 18.78
C TYR A 46 -20.45 -7.29 19.46
N ARG A 47 -20.71 -8.56 19.12
CA ARG A 47 -21.81 -9.34 19.73
C ARG A 47 -21.61 -9.58 21.21
N GLU A 48 -20.36 -9.79 21.64
CA GLU A 48 -20.03 -9.95 23.06
C GLU A 48 -20.36 -8.68 23.87
N ILE A 49 -20.16 -7.50 23.29
CA ILE A 49 -20.36 -6.21 23.95
C ILE A 49 -21.82 -5.74 23.86
N ASN A 50 -22.43 -5.86 22.67
CA ASN A 50 -23.70 -5.22 22.32
C ASN A 50 -24.85 -6.22 22.07
N GLY A 51 -24.60 -7.52 22.24
CA GLY A 51 -25.57 -8.59 21.96
C GLY A 51 -25.88 -8.76 20.46
N ASN A 52 -27.04 -9.38 20.17
CA ASN A 52 -27.46 -9.69 18.79
C ASN A 52 -28.18 -8.54 18.06
N ASN A 53 -28.09 -7.31 18.57
CA ASN A 53 -28.79 -6.18 17.98
C ASN A 53 -28.14 -5.81 16.62
N ARG A 54 -28.93 -5.84 15.54
CA ARG A 54 -28.46 -5.99 14.14
C ARG A 54 -27.84 -4.74 13.48
N ARG A 55 -27.12 -3.88 14.21
CA ARG A 55 -26.63 -2.59 13.66
C ARG A 55 -25.17 -2.53 13.22
N LEU A 56 -24.36 -3.56 13.50
CA LEU A 56 -22.95 -3.55 13.07
C LEU A 56 -22.84 -3.39 11.54
N LYS A 57 -22.10 -2.38 11.10
CA LYS A 57 -21.68 -2.17 9.71
C LYS A 57 -20.16 -2.13 9.63
N MET A 58 -19.59 -2.89 8.72
CA MET A 58 -18.14 -2.93 8.52
C MET A 58 -17.83 -2.72 7.04
N THR A 59 -17.04 -1.70 6.75
CA THR A 59 -16.49 -1.48 5.41
C THR A 59 -15.07 -2.02 5.38
N VAL A 60 -14.78 -2.93 4.45
CA VAL A 60 -13.46 -3.54 4.24
C VAL A 60 -12.91 -2.98 2.93
N ALA A 61 -12.12 -1.93 3.01
CA ALA A 61 -11.50 -1.29 1.86
C ALA A 61 -10.13 -1.93 1.59
N VAL A 62 -9.94 -2.46 0.39
CA VAL A 62 -8.77 -3.22 -0.02
C VAL A 62 -8.16 -2.57 -1.25
N SER A 63 -7.00 -1.94 -1.07
CA SER A 63 -6.22 -1.39 -2.17
C SER A 63 -5.19 -2.40 -2.66
N THR A 64 -4.89 -2.39 -3.96
CA THR A 64 -3.74 -3.13 -4.48
C THR A 64 -2.46 -2.45 -4.01
N PHE A 65 -1.50 -3.22 -3.52
CA PHE A 65 -0.20 -2.71 -3.13
C PHE A 65 0.54 -2.18 -4.37
N VAL A 66 1.04 -0.95 -4.27
CA VAL A 66 1.79 -0.29 -5.34
C VAL A 66 3.20 0.02 -4.85
N PRO A 67 4.25 -0.60 -5.43
CA PRO A 67 5.64 -0.20 -5.19
C PRO A 67 5.85 1.29 -5.47
N LYS A 68 6.45 2.02 -4.52
CA LYS A 68 6.69 3.46 -4.63
C LYS A 68 8.19 3.77 -4.56
N ALA A 69 8.63 4.77 -5.33
CA ALA A 69 9.95 5.34 -5.19
C ALA A 69 10.26 5.73 -3.73
N HIS A 70 11.52 5.56 -3.32
CA HIS A 70 12.02 5.86 -1.98
C HIS A 70 11.34 5.10 -0.82
N THR A 71 10.82 3.90 -1.10
CA THR A 71 10.29 3.00 -0.07
C THR A 71 11.07 1.68 -0.04
N PRO A 72 11.03 0.92 1.07
CA PRO A 72 11.70 -0.38 1.14
C PRO A 72 11.27 -1.36 0.03
N PHE A 73 10.04 -1.24 -0.47
CA PHE A 73 9.52 -2.09 -1.53
C PHE A 73 9.59 -1.46 -2.93
N GLN A 74 10.38 -0.40 -3.14
CA GLN A 74 10.53 0.23 -4.45
C GLN A 74 11.04 -0.72 -5.55
N TRP A 75 11.77 -1.77 -5.16
CA TRP A 75 12.29 -2.80 -6.05
C TRP A 75 11.31 -3.94 -6.33
N ALA A 76 10.23 -4.09 -5.56
CA ALA A 76 9.32 -5.21 -5.70
C ALA A 76 8.53 -5.15 -7.03
N ALA A 77 8.13 -6.31 -7.55
CA ALA A 77 7.19 -6.38 -8.67
C ALA A 77 5.78 -5.94 -8.24
N PHE A 78 5.02 -5.39 -9.17
CA PHE A 78 3.58 -5.15 -9.01
C PHE A 78 2.80 -6.44 -9.31
N LEU A 79 1.81 -6.77 -8.47
CA LEU A 79 1.09 -8.04 -8.58
C LEU A 79 0.25 -8.13 -9.87
N GLY A 80 0.31 -9.28 -10.53
CA GLY A 80 -0.39 -9.55 -11.77
C GLY A 80 -1.92 -9.54 -11.62
N ARG A 81 -2.61 -9.19 -12.70
CA ARG A 81 -4.08 -9.04 -12.74
C ARG A 81 -4.82 -10.26 -12.21
N LYS A 82 -4.42 -11.45 -12.66
CA LYS A 82 -5.08 -12.72 -12.31
C LYS A 82 -5.05 -12.96 -10.80
N ASP A 83 -3.92 -12.68 -10.15
CA ASP A 83 -3.78 -12.88 -8.71
C ASP A 83 -4.53 -11.83 -7.90
N VAL A 84 -4.49 -10.57 -8.32
CA VAL A 84 -5.27 -9.49 -7.69
C VAL A 84 -6.77 -9.81 -7.75
N GLU A 85 -7.30 -10.11 -8.94
CA GLU A 85 -8.73 -10.41 -9.11
C GLU A 85 -9.15 -11.69 -8.36
N ARG A 86 -8.29 -12.71 -8.32
CA ARG A 86 -8.53 -13.95 -7.55
C ARG A 86 -8.63 -13.68 -6.05
N ARG A 87 -7.68 -12.93 -5.48
CA ARG A 87 -7.65 -12.58 -4.05
C ARG A 87 -8.81 -11.64 -3.67
N GLN A 88 -9.13 -10.68 -4.53
CA GLN A 88 -10.32 -9.82 -4.36
C GLN A 88 -11.62 -10.65 -4.36
N ARG A 89 -11.74 -11.64 -5.27
CA ARG A 89 -12.89 -12.56 -5.30
C ARG A 89 -13.02 -13.36 -4.00
N LEU A 90 -11.91 -13.86 -3.45
CA LEU A 90 -11.91 -14.58 -2.18
C LEU A 90 -12.50 -13.75 -1.03
N LEU A 91 -12.12 -12.46 -0.92
CA LEU A 91 -12.64 -11.54 0.08
C LEU A 91 -14.14 -11.27 -0.13
N LEU A 92 -14.55 -10.98 -1.37
CA LEU A 92 -15.95 -10.76 -1.74
C LEU A 92 -16.81 -11.99 -1.40
N ASP A 93 -16.27 -13.19 -1.61
CA ASP A 93 -16.99 -14.44 -1.41
C ASP A 93 -17.14 -14.83 0.06
N LYS A 94 -16.10 -14.60 0.88
CA LYS A 94 -16.14 -14.90 2.31
C LYS A 94 -16.87 -13.84 3.14
N LEU A 95 -17.03 -12.63 2.62
CA LEU A 95 -17.67 -11.49 3.30
C LEU A 95 -18.97 -11.01 2.61
N ARG A 96 -19.82 -11.95 2.16
CA ARG A 96 -21.08 -11.67 1.43
C ARG A 96 -22.24 -11.10 2.27
N LEU A 97 -22.14 -11.13 3.60
CA LEU A 97 -23.27 -10.70 4.44
C LEU A 97 -23.51 -9.18 4.29
N PRO A 98 -24.76 -8.69 4.30
CA PRO A 98 -25.08 -7.27 4.06
C PRO A 98 -24.39 -6.26 4.99
N LYS A 99 -23.96 -6.71 6.18
CA LYS A 99 -23.20 -5.89 7.13
C LYS A 99 -21.75 -5.65 6.71
N PHE A 100 -21.22 -6.43 5.78
CA PHE A 100 -19.87 -6.27 5.24
C PHE A 100 -19.95 -5.61 3.87
N LYS A 101 -19.40 -4.41 3.77
CA LYS A 101 -19.18 -3.71 2.52
C LYS A 101 -17.73 -3.86 2.12
N VAL A 102 -17.42 -4.79 1.22
CA VAL A 102 -16.07 -4.93 0.66
C VAL A 102 -15.92 -3.95 -0.49
N GLN A 103 -14.88 -3.13 -0.45
CA GLN A 103 -14.51 -2.20 -1.52
C GLN A 103 -13.14 -2.59 -2.05
N THR A 104 -13.02 -2.83 -3.35
CA THR A 104 -11.77 -3.17 -4.02
C THR A 104 -11.46 -2.13 -5.10
N MET A 105 -10.20 -2.06 -5.52
CA MET A 105 -9.77 -1.18 -6.61
C MET A 105 -9.66 -1.97 -7.93
N ASP A 106 -9.99 -1.31 -9.04
CA ASP A 106 -9.77 -1.88 -10.37
C ASP A 106 -8.27 -2.06 -10.65
N TRP A 107 -7.88 -3.23 -11.16
CA TRP A 107 -6.46 -3.53 -11.38
C TRP A 107 -5.80 -2.60 -12.39
N LYS A 108 -6.54 -2.12 -13.42
CA LYS A 108 -5.97 -1.22 -14.43
C LYS A 108 -5.70 0.16 -13.85
N GLU A 109 -6.53 0.62 -12.92
CA GLU A 109 -6.27 1.86 -12.16
C GLU A 109 -5.00 1.71 -11.31
N SER A 110 -4.89 0.63 -10.52
CA SER A 110 -3.69 0.36 -9.72
C SER A 110 -2.44 0.15 -10.59
N LYS A 111 -2.58 -0.45 -11.77
CA LYS A 111 -1.49 -0.59 -12.75
C LYS A 111 -0.98 0.76 -13.22
N LEU A 112 -1.89 1.69 -13.56
CA LEU A 112 -1.49 3.04 -13.95
C LEU A 112 -0.75 3.71 -12.80
N GLU A 113 -1.27 3.61 -11.58
CA GLU A 113 -0.61 4.15 -10.40
C GLU A 113 0.81 3.59 -10.20
N ALA A 114 1.01 2.28 -10.41
CA ALA A 114 2.32 1.64 -10.32
C ALA A 114 3.31 2.13 -11.39
N LEU A 115 2.85 2.32 -12.62
CA LEU A 115 3.67 2.87 -13.71
C LEU A 115 4.07 4.32 -13.45
N LEU A 116 3.20 5.11 -12.83
CA LEU A 116 3.48 6.50 -12.47
C LEU A 116 4.40 6.59 -11.25
N ALA A 117 4.18 5.75 -10.24
CA ALA A 117 4.91 5.78 -8.97
C ALA A 117 6.40 5.41 -9.07
N ARG A 118 6.76 4.64 -10.09
CA ARG A 118 8.14 4.27 -10.43
C ARG A 118 8.53 4.77 -11.83
N GLY A 119 7.93 5.89 -12.24
CA GLY A 119 8.12 6.43 -13.58
C GLY A 119 9.52 6.99 -13.82
N ASP A 120 9.97 6.90 -15.07
CA ASP A 120 11.20 7.53 -15.56
C ASP A 120 10.87 8.67 -16.55
N ARG A 121 11.89 9.14 -17.28
CA ARG A 121 11.71 10.16 -18.33
C ARG A 121 10.72 9.74 -19.42
N LYS A 122 10.66 8.46 -19.77
CA LYS A 122 9.69 7.94 -20.74
C LYS A 122 8.28 7.94 -20.16
N THR A 123 8.12 7.63 -18.87
CA THR A 123 6.83 7.82 -18.18
C THR A 123 6.38 9.28 -18.23
N GLY A 124 7.30 10.24 -18.04
CA GLY A 124 7.00 11.67 -18.24
C GLY A 124 6.47 11.98 -19.64
N ARG A 125 7.08 11.41 -20.68
CA ARG A 125 6.57 11.53 -22.07
C ARG A 125 5.20 10.87 -22.24
N ALA A 126 4.96 9.72 -21.62
CA ALA A 126 3.67 9.02 -21.68
C ALA A 126 2.54 9.86 -21.05
N ILE A 127 2.80 10.53 -19.92
CA ILE A 127 1.83 11.43 -19.28
C ILE A 127 1.44 12.57 -20.24
N PHE A 128 2.43 13.19 -20.88
CA PHE A 128 2.18 14.26 -21.85
C PHE A 128 1.33 13.78 -23.04
N LEU A 129 1.64 12.60 -23.59
CA LEU A 129 0.88 12.01 -24.69
C LEU A 129 -0.55 11.63 -24.28
N ALA A 130 -0.74 11.08 -23.08
CA ALA A 130 -2.05 10.74 -22.54
C ALA A 130 -2.93 11.99 -22.40
N TRP A 131 -2.36 13.09 -21.89
CA TRP A 131 -3.05 14.37 -21.82
C TRP A 131 -3.44 14.90 -23.22
N GLN A 132 -2.55 14.81 -24.22
CA GLN A 132 -2.87 15.22 -25.59
C GLN A 132 -4.03 14.40 -26.19
N LYS A 133 -4.16 13.13 -25.80
CA LYS A 133 -5.26 12.24 -26.20
C LYS A 133 -6.56 12.47 -25.42
N GLY A 134 -6.56 13.39 -24.46
CA GLY A 134 -7.73 13.75 -23.67
C GLY A 134 -7.89 13.00 -22.35
N CYS A 135 -6.89 12.24 -21.90
CA CYS A 135 -6.90 11.67 -20.54
C CYS A 135 -6.92 12.81 -19.50
N ARG A 136 -8.01 12.89 -18.74
CA ARG A 136 -8.27 13.88 -17.70
C ARG A 136 -9.21 13.25 -16.70
N PHE A 137 -9.06 13.61 -15.42
CA PHE A 137 -9.92 13.09 -14.35
C PHE A 137 -9.88 11.56 -14.24
N ASP A 138 -8.75 10.92 -14.57
CA ASP A 138 -8.62 9.45 -14.54
C ASP A 138 -8.75 8.82 -13.13
N ALA A 139 -8.76 9.64 -12.07
CA ALA A 139 -9.05 9.20 -10.71
C ALA A 139 -10.54 8.86 -10.48
N TRP A 140 -11.42 9.29 -11.39
CA TRP A 140 -12.83 8.92 -11.40
C TRP A 140 -13.05 7.81 -12.44
N THR A 141 -13.53 6.66 -12.01
CA THR A 141 -13.63 5.44 -12.84
C THR A 141 -14.40 5.66 -14.15
N GLU A 142 -15.42 6.53 -14.17
CA GLU A 142 -16.19 6.89 -15.37
C GLU A 142 -15.39 7.68 -16.43
N HIS A 143 -14.32 8.35 -15.99
CA HIS A 143 -13.43 9.15 -16.82
C HIS A 143 -12.15 8.39 -17.18
N PHE A 144 -11.81 7.31 -16.48
CA PHE A 144 -10.61 6.54 -16.72
C PHE A 144 -10.56 5.98 -18.16
N ARG A 145 -9.46 6.25 -18.88
CA ARG A 145 -9.25 5.79 -20.27
C ARG A 145 -8.02 4.87 -20.38
N PRO A 146 -8.10 3.60 -19.93
CA PRO A 146 -6.94 2.70 -19.89
C PRO A 146 -6.33 2.41 -21.26
N GLN A 147 -7.13 2.45 -22.33
CA GLN A 147 -6.67 2.24 -23.71
C GLN A 147 -5.74 3.37 -24.16
N LEU A 148 -6.13 4.63 -23.93
CA LEU A 148 -5.32 5.79 -24.29
C LEU A 148 -4.01 5.83 -23.51
N TRP A 149 -4.02 5.41 -22.24
CA TRP A 149 -2.81 5.23 -21.45
C TRP A 149 -1.89 4.15 -22.03
N ALA A 150 -2.43 2.99 -22.39
CA ALA A 150 -1.64 1.90 -22.99
C ALA A 150 -0.95 2.35 -24.29
N GLU A 151 -1.67 3.05 -25.17
CA GLU A 151 -1.08 3.62 -26.39
C GLU A 151 -0.02 4.70 -26.08
N SER A 152 -0.24 5.52 -25.06
CA SER A 152 0.69 6.60 -24.69
C SER A 152 2.00 6.03 -24.12
N PHE A 153 1.93 4.96 -23.32
CA PHE A 153 3.11 4.23 -22.87
C PHE A 153 3.87 3.58 -24.03
N ALA A 154 3.14 2.94 -24.96
CA ALA A 154 3.75 2.34 -26.15
C ALA A 154 4.46 3.39 -27.02
N GLN A 155 3.80 4.53 -27.28
CA GLN A 155 4.36 5.63 -28.07
C GLN A 155 5.55 6.31 -27.38
N ALA A 156 5.58 6.34 -26.03
CA ALA A 156 6.72 6.83 -25.26
C ALA A 156 7.88 5.80 -25.17
N GLY A 157 7.71 4.59 -25.69
CA GLY A 157 8.71 3.52 -25.63
C GLY A 157 8.91 2.95 -24.23
N VAL A 158 7.87 2.98 -23.39
CA VAL A 158 7.86 2.35 -22.06
C VAL A 158 7.58 0.86 -22.22
N ASP A 159 8.52 0.03 -21.77
CA ASP A 159 8.26 -1.40 -21.59
C ASP A 159 7.50 -1.59 -20.27
N VAL A 160 6.19 -1.81 -20.39
CA VAL A 160 5.29 -1.96 -19.25
C VAL A 160 5.59 -3.22 -18.43
N ALA A 161 6.08 -4.30 -19.06
CA ALA A 161 6.40 -5.53 -18.33
C ALA A 161 7.63 -5.32 -17.44
N VAL A 162 8.65 -4.65 -17.98
CA VAL A 162 9.85 -4.27 -17.22
C VAL A 162 9.51 -3.26 -16.12
N ALA A 163 8.73 -2.22 -16.41
CA ALA A 163 8.37 -1.18 -15.45
C ALA A 163 7.55 -1.70 -14.25
N LEU A 164 6.76 -2.77 -14.45
CA LEU A 164 5.99 -3.43 -13.39
C LEU A 164 6.74 -4.59 -12.73
N GLY A 165 7.87 -5.02 -13.28
CA GLY A 165 8.68 -6.12 -12.77
C GLY A 165 9.43 -5.78 -11.49
N GLU A 166 10.14 -6.80 -10.99
CA GLU A 166 11.13 -6.63 -9.93
C GLU A 166 12.37 -5.93 -10.51
N ILE A 167 12.92 -5.00 -9.73
CA ILE A 167 14.13 -4.25 -10.09
C ILE A 167 15.28 -4.82 -9.25
N PRO A 168 16.44 -5.17 -9.85
CA PRO A 168 17.60 -5.57 -9.07
C PRO A 168 18.01 -4.50 -8.05
N LEU A 169 18.40 -4.90 -6.84
CA LEU A 169 18.83 -3.96 -5.79
C LEU A 169 20.04 -3.11 -6.21
N THR A 170 20.87 -3.65 -7.11
CA THR A 170 22.05 -2.99 -7.68
C THR A 170 21.74 -2.06 -8.85
N ALA A 171 20.49 -2.03 -9.34
CA ALA A 171 20.13 -1.17 -10.46
C ALA A 171 20.16 0.31 -10.06
N ALA A 172 20.59 1.15 -10.99
CA ALA A 172 20.35 2.58 -10.92
C ALA A 172 18.85 2.84 -11.09
N LEU A 173 18.26 3.62 -10.18
CA LEU A 173 16.85 3.95 -10.21
C LEU A 173 16.64 5.33 -10.85
N PRO A 174 15.54 5.54 -11.60
CA PRO A 174 15.24 6.82 -12.23
C PRO A 174 15.22 8.01 -11.25
N TRP A 175 14.90 7.76 -9.99
CA TRP A 175 14.81 8.75 -8.91
C TRP A 175 16.02 8.78 -7.97
N ASP A 176 17.10 8.04 -8.25
CA ASP A 176 18.31 8.03 -7.39
C ASP A 176 18.97 9.43 -7.26
N HIS A 177 18.66 10.35 -8.17
CA HIS A 177 19.17 11.73 -8.15
C HIS A 177 18.35 12.67 -7.24
N ILE A 178 17.26 12.18 -6.63
CA ILE A 178 16.41 12.94 -5.72
C ILE A 178 16.77 12.55 -4.29
N ASP A 179 17.29 13.50 -3.53
CA ASP A 179 17.59 13.29 -2.11
C ASP A 179 16.34 13.56 -1.25
N ILE A 180 15.89 12.55 -0.53
CA ILE A 180 14.80 12.65 0.46
C ILE A 180 15.31 12.48 1.90
N GLY A 181 16.62 12.48 2.09
CA GLY A 181 17.34 12.25 3.34
C GLY A 181 17.42 10.78 3.75
N VAL A 182 16.63 9.88 3.16
CA VAL A 182 16.70 8.44 3.45
C VAL A 182 17.72 7.76 2.56
N SER A 183 18.70 7.06 3.14
CA SER A 183 19.75 6.39 2.37
C SER A 183 19.22 5.15 1.63
N LYS A 184 19.78 4.88 0.43
CA LYS A 184 19.43 3.69 -0.37
C LYS A 184 19.79 2.40 0.38
N ASP A 185 20.92 2.37 1.07
CA ASP A 185 21.36 1.24 1.88
C ASP A 185 20.39 0.93 3.02
N TYR A 186 19.85 1.97 3.67
CA TYR A 186 18.80 1.79 4.67
C TYR A 186 17.55 1.15 4.05
N LEU A 187 17.08 1.64 2.90
CA LEU A 187 15.92 1.06 2.22
C LEU A 187 16.14 -0.42 1.81
N ILE A 188 17.35 -0.79 1.39
CA ILE A 188 17.71 -2.18 1.10
C ILE A 188 17.63 -3.04 2.36
N LYS A 189 18.20 -2.57 3.48
CA LYS A 189 18.13 -3.26 4.77
C LYS A 189 16.68 -3.43 5.24
N GLU A 190 15.87 -2.37 5.15
CA GLU A 190 14.46 -2.42 5.50
C GLU A 190 13.66 -3.35 4.60
N SER A 191 13.99 -3.44 3.30
CA SER A 191 13.37 -4.43 2.41
C SER A 191 13.63 -5.85 2.90
N GLY A 192 14.86 -6.14 3.34
CA GLY A 192 15.23 -7.44 3.89
C GLY A 192 14.49 -7.75 5.20
N ARG A 193 14.45 -6.78 6.13
CA ARG A 193 13.70 -6.90 7.40
C ARG A 193 12.21 -7.15 7.15
N ALA A 194 11.59 -6.38 6.25
CA ALA A 194 10.18 -6.52 5.92
C ALA A 194 9.86 -7.89 5.31
N LYS A 195 10.72 -8.41 4.41
CA LYS A 195 10.59 -9.78 3.88
C LYS A 195 10.73 -10.85 4.96
N GLY A 196 11.48 -10.57 6.04
CA GLY A 196 11.60 -11.41 7.22
C GLY A 196 10.57 -11.15 8.32
N ALA A 197 9.50 -10.38 8.04
CA ALA A 197 8.49 -9.97 9.03
C ALA A 197 9.06 -9.27 10.28
N ALA A 198 10.24 -8.66 10.16
CA ALA A 198 10.89 -7.93 11.23
C ALA A 198 10.52 -6.45 11.18
N GLY A 199 9.92 -5.95 12.26
CA GLY A 199 9.61 -4.53 12.42
C GLY A 199 10.84 -3.69 12.75
N THR A 200 10.78 -2.40 12.45
CA THR A 200 11.81 -1.43 12.81
C THR A 200 11.32 -0.57 13.98
N PRO A 201 12.09 -0.47 15.09
CA PRO A 201 11.64 0.23 16.27
C PRO A 201 11.56 1.73 16.04
N ASP A 202 10.71 2.40 16.83
CA ASP A 202 10.60 3.86 16.82
C ASP A 202 11.88 4.49 17.39
N CYS A 203 12.65 5.18 16.54
CA CYS A 203 13.91 5.82 16.93
C CYS A 203 13.74 6.99 17.91
N THR A 204 12.51 7.43 18.20
CA THR A 204 12.23 8.41 19.26
C THR A 204 12.13 7.77 20.64
N LEU A 205 11.95 6.44 20.70
CA LEU A 205 11.81 5.64 21.91
C LEU A 205 13.00 4.70 22.14
N ASP A 206 13.62 4.20 21.07
CA ASP A 206 14.72 3.24 21.07
C ASP A 206 15.94 3.81 20.33
N ARG A 207 16.90 2.98 19.92
CA ARG A 207 18.10 3.35 19.18
C ARG A 207 17.82 3.90 17.79
N CYS A 208 18.74 4.73 17.30
CA CYS A 208 18.68 5.25 15.93
C CYS A 208 18.64 4.09 14.92
N SER A 209 17.77 4.20 13.91
CA SER A 209 17.67 3.21 12.83
C SER A 209 18.64 3.49 11.68
N ASP A 210 19.44 4.56 11.79
CA ASP A 210 20.43 4.98 10.79
C ASP A 210 19.81 5.17 9.38
N CYS A 211 18.65 5.85 9.33
CA CYS A 211 17.95 6.09 8.06
C CYS A 211 18.57 7.21 7.23
N GLY A 212 19.41 8.08 7.82
CA GLY A 212 20.10 9.20 7.16
C GLY A 212 19.41 10.57 7.30
N VAL A 213 18.11 10.62 7.59
CA VAL A 213 17.29 11.86 7.53
C VAL A 213 17.83 12.97 8.44
N CYS A 214 18.25 12.61 9.66
CA CYS A 214 18.72 13.59 10.64
C CYS A 214 20.03 14.26 10.20
N ALA A 215 20.95 13.48 9.63
CA ALA A 215 22.21 13.98 9.10
C ALA A 215 22.01 14.81 7.83
N ALA A 216 21.19 14.32 6.89
CA ALA A 216 20.94 14.97 5.61
C ALA A 216 20.31 16.37 5.75
N PHE A 217 19.40 16.54 6.72
CA PHE A 217 18.69 17.82 6.93
C PHE A 217 19.16 18.60 8.16
N ALA A 218 20.23 18.16 8.84
CA ALA A 218 20.71 18.76 10.08
C ALA A 218 19.60 18.92 11.14
N VAL A 219 18.74 17.91 11.29
CA VAL A 219 17.63 17.91 12.24
C VAL A 219 17.90 17.00 13.44
N THR A 220 17.54 17.47 14.62
CA THR A 220 17.55 16.65 15.84
C THR A 220 16.17 16.01 16.01
N PRO A 221 16.06 14.67 16.06
CA PRO A 221 14.75 14.04 16.17
C PRO A 221 14.14 14.27 17.56
N LEU A 222 12.80 14.25 17.61
CA LEU A 222 12.06 14.36 18.87
C LEU A 222 12.42 13.19 19.80
N LYS A 223 12.74 13.50 21.06
CA LYS A 223 13.04 12.51 22.10
C LYS A 223 11.78 12.24 22.91
N ARG A 224 11.36 10.97 23.04
CA ARG A 224 10.22 10.57 23.86
C ARG A 224 10.67 9.68 25.02
N LYS A 225 9.88 9.64 26.10
CA LYS A 225 10.09 8.80 27.30
C LYS A 225 11.51 8.84 27.89
N GLY A 226 12.15 10.01 27.93
CA GLY A 226 13.44 10.19 28.60
C GLY A 226 14.66 9.69 27.82
N LYS A 227 14.54 9.44 26.50
CA LYS A 227 15.69 9.19 25.63
C LYS A 227 16.70 10.35 25.77
N SER A 228 17.90 10.06 26.29
CA SER A 228 18.90 11.07 26.66
C SER A 228 19.69 11.58 25.45
N VAL A 229 20.08 10.68 24.55
CA VAL A 229 20.95 10.97 23.39
C VAL A 229 20.28 10.46 22.10
N CYS A 230 20.44 11.22 21.02
CA CYS A 230 20.16 10.73 19.67
C CYS A 230 21.50 10.29 19.11
N ASP A 231 21.62 8.99 18.81
CA ASP A 231 22.77 8.40 18.13
C ASP A 231 22.80 8.82 16.65
#